data_AF-A0A7I0J5J3-F1
#
_entry.id   AF-A0A7I0J5J3-F1
#
_cell.length_a   1.000
_cell.length_b   1.000
_cell.length_c   1.000
_cell.angle_alpha   90.00
_cell.angle_beta   90.00
_cell.angle_gamma   90.00
#
_symmetry.space_group_name_H-M   'P 1'
#
loop_
_entity.id
_entity.type
_entity.pdbx_description
1 polymer ?
#
loop_
_entity_poly.entity_id
_entity_poly.type
_entity_poly.pdbx_seq_one_letter_code
_entity_poly.pdbx_strand_id
1 'polypeptide(L)' 'MNATTERLIQVVLLVAIVGGWQLGVAAGIIDVFFFPAPVDILKQVASWVVDASFYNHVAITLTETVLGYLVGTALGVA' A
#
# COMPACT_ATOMS: atom_id res chain seq x y z
N MET A 1 -15.93 2.31 -29.79
CA MET A 1 -15.32 2.33 -28.45
C MET A 1 -14.28 3.43 -28.47
N ASN A 2 -14.56 4.56 -27.83
CA ASN A 2 -13.71 5.75 -27.87
C ASN A 2 -12.78 5.71 -26.65
N ALA A 3 -11.52 5.35 -26.87
CA ALA A 3 -10.52 5.18 -25.80
C ALA A 3 -10.41 6.41 -24.88
N THR A 4 -10.62 7.61 -25.41
CA THR A 4 -10.62 8.85 -24.62
C THR A 4 -11.78 8.89 -23.62
N THR A 5 -12.99 8.48 -24.03
CA THR A 5 -14.17 8.42 -23.16
C THR A 5 -13.98 7.37 -22.08
N GLU A 6 -13.40 6.23 -22.42
CA GLU A 6 -13.10 5.15 -21.46
C GLU A 6 -12.13 5.61 -20.37
N ARG A 7 -11.03 6.26 -20.76
CA ARG A 7 -10.05 6.82 -19.81
C ARG A 7 -10.65 7.89 -18.92
N LEU A 8 -11.52 8.75 -19.47
CA LEU A 8 -12.21 9.77 -18.70
C LEU A 8 -13.10 9.15 -17.63
N ILE A 9 -13.89 8.12 -18.00
CA ILE A 9 -14.74 7.39 -17.05
C ILE A 9 -13.89 6.73 -15.95
N GLN A 10 -12.76 6.10 -16.31
CA GLN A 10 -11.87 5.49 -15.32
C GLN A 10 -11.32 6.50 -14.31
N VAL A 11 -10.88 7.68 -14.77
CA VAL A 11 -10.36 8.73 -13.90
C VAL A 11 -11.48 9.27 -12.99
N VAL A 12 -12.67 9.53 -13.54
CA VAL A 12 -13.81 10.00 -12.75
C VAL A 12 -14.19 8.96 -11.69
N LEU A 13 -14.24 7.69 -12.06
CA LEU A 13 -14.56 6.60 -11.14
C LEU A 13 -13.50 6.46 -10.04
N LEU A 14 -12.21 6.56 -10.39
CA LEU A 14 -11.13 6.56 -9.41
C LEU A 14 -11.27 7.72 -8.40
N VAL A 15 -11.50 8.94 -8.90
CA VAL A 15 -11.66 10.12 -8.04
C VAL A 15 -12.92 10.00 -7.18
N ALA A 16 -14.03 9.50 -7.72
CA ALA A 16 -15.26 9.31 -6.98
C ALA A 16 -15.09 8.29 -5.84
N ILE A 17 -14.41 7.18 -6.09
CA ILE A 17 -14.18 6.14 -5.08
C ILE A 17 -13.20 6.64 -4.00
N VAL A 18 -12.03 7.13 -4.39
CA VAL A 18 -10.99 7.56 -3.44
C VAL A 18 -11.40 8.82 -2.70
N GLY A 19 -12.00 9.79 -3.40
CA GLY A 19 -12.54 11.01 -2.81
C GLY A 19 -13.72 10.72 -1.89
N GLY A 20 -14.64 9.84 -2.31
CA GLY A 20 -15.76 9.40 -1.48
C GLY A 20 -15.29 8.70 -0.20
N TRP A 21 -14.24 7.87 -0.28
CA TRP A 21 -13.64 7.24 0.89
C TRP A 21 -13.00 8.28 1.84
N GLN A 22 -12.18 9.20 1.32
CA GLN A 22 -11.58 10.27 2.12
C GLN A 22 -12.64 11.12 2.84
N LEU A 23 -13.70 11.50 2.12
CA LEU A 23 -14.81 12.28 2.69
C LEU A 23 -15.63 11.46 3.67
N GLY A 24 -15.86 10.17 3.41
CA GLY A 24 -16.58 9.28 4.31
C GLY A 24 -15.88 9.09 5.65
N VAL A 25 -14.55 8.99 5.65
CA VAL A 25 -13.74 8.96 6.89
C VAL A 25 -13.77 10.32 7.58
N ALA A 26 -13.57 11.42 6.84
CA ALA A 26 -13.58 12.77 7.41
C ALA A 26 -14.94 13.16 8.02
N ALA A 27 -16.04 12.66 7.46
CA ALA A 27 -17.40 12.85 7.96
C ALA A 27 -17.77 11.91 9.12
N GLY A 28 -16.90 10.98 9.52
CA GLY A 28 -17.16 10.00 10.57
C GLY A 28 -18.17 8.91 10.20
N ILE A 29 -18.50 8.78 8.90
CA ILE A 29 -19.38 7.72 8.39
C ILE A 29 -18.60 6.39 8.33
N ILE A 30 -17.31 6.48 8.01
CA ILE A 30 -16.39 5.35 7.96
C ILE A 30 -15.47 5.44 9.18
N ASP A 31 -15.37 4.35 9.92
CA ASP A 31 -14.47 4.27 11.07
C ASP A 31 -13.00 4.28 10.61
N VAL A 32 -12.26 5.28 11.09
CA VAL A 32 -10.87 5.54 10.70
C VAL A 32 -9.90 4.46 11.18
N PHE A 33 -10.23 3.74 12.26
CA PHE A 33 -9.38 2.68 12.80
C PHE A 33 -9.37 1.48 11.87
N PHE A 34 -10.53 1.10 11.33
CA PHE A 34 -10.62 0.01 10.34
C PHE A 34 -10.23 0.44 8.93
N PHE A 35 -10.61 1.66 8.53
CA PHE A 35 -10.35 2.20 7.19
C PHE A 35 -9.73 3.60 7.26
N PRO A 36 -8.39 3.69 7.43
CA PRO A 36 -7.69 4.96 7.46
C PRO A 36 -7.93 5.78 6.20
N ALA A 37 -7.93 7.10 6.32
CA ALA A 37 -8.16 7.97 5.18
C ALA A 37 -7.02 7.82 4.15
N PRO A 38 -7.32 7.84 2.83
CA PRO A 38 -6.32 7.74 1.77
C PRO A 38 -5.11 8.67 1.96
N VAL A 39 -5.36 9.91 2.40
CA VAL A 39 -4.31 10.89 2.63
C VAL A 39 -3.36 10.48 3.76
N ASP A 40 -3.87 9.84 4.81
CA ASP A 40 -3.04 9.43 5.95
C ASP A 40 -2.17 8.22 5.59
N ILE A 41 -2.68 7.31 4.75
CA ILE A 41 -1.89 6.22 4.16
C ILE A 41 -0.73 6.79 3.35
N LEU A 42 -0.98 7.78 2.48
CA LEU A 42 0.06 8.39 1.66
C LEU A 42 1.12 9.11 2.51
N LYS A 43 0.72 9.81 3.57
CA LYS A 43 1.64 10.45 4.51
C LYS A 43 2.53 9.41 5.21
N GLN A 44 1.94 8.29 5.64
CA GLN A 44 2.68 7.23 6.31
C GLN A 44 3.67 6.53 5.38
N VAL A 45 3.28 6.28 4.13
CA VAL A 45 4.20 5.74 3.12
C VAL A 45 5.34 6.72 2.85
N ALA A 46 5.03 8.00 2.70
CA ALA A 46 6.05 9.03 2.49
C ALA A 46 7.03 9.12 3.68
N SER A 47 6.53 9.04 4.92
CA SER A 47 7.40 9.08 6.10
C SER A 47 8.34 7.87 6.17
N TRP A 48 7.86 6.67 5.80
CA TRP A 48 8.71 5.47 5.70
C TRP A 48 9.78 5.60 4.62
N VAL A 49 9.40 6.06 3.42
CA VAL A 49 10.33 6.15 2.28
C VAL A 49 11.43 7.20 2.51
N VAL A 50 11.14 8.26 3.25
CA VAL A 50 12.14 9.30 3.58
C VAL A 50 13.05 8.88 4.75
N ASP A 51 12.60 7.96 5.60
CA ASP A 51 13.40 7.43 6.70
C ASP A 51 14.45 6.42 6.20
N ALA A 52 15.73 6.77 6.30
CA ALA A 52 16.82 5.89 5.88
C ALA A 52 16.84 4.55 6.63
N SER A 53 16.34 4.51 7.88
CA SER A 53 16.29 3.28 8.68
C SER A 53 15.29 2.25 8.14
N PHE A 54 14.24 2.71 7.45
CA PHE A 54 13.24 1.85 6.80
C PHE A 54 13.90 0.84 5.87
N TYR A 55 14.83 1.30 5.04
CA TYR A 55 15.53 0.43 4.08
C TYR A 55 16.40 -0.63 4.76
N ASN A 56 17.01 -0.31 5.90
CA ASN A 56 17.78 -1.29 6.67
C ASN A 56 16.85 -2.39 7.21
N HIS A 57 15.70 -2.02 7.80
CA HIS A 57 14.74 -3.00 8.30
C HIS A 57 14.21 -3.90 7.18
N VAL A 58 13.81 -3.32 6.04
CA VAL A 58 13.34 -4.08 4.87
C VAL A 58 14.43 -5.03 4.36
N ALA A 59 15.66 -4.55 4.21
CA ALA A 59 16.78 -5.36 3.72
C ALA A 59 17.09 -6.54 4.65
N ILE A 60 17.09 -6.31 5.97
CA ILE A 60 17.33 -7.36 6.97
C ILE A 60 16.22 -8.42 6.87
N THR A 61 14.95 -8.05 6.95
CA THR A 61 13.83 -9.01 6.90
C THR A 61 13.78 -9.80 5.59
N LEU A 62 14.06 -9.17 4.45
CA LEU A 62 14.15 -9.88 3.17
C LEU A 62 15.34 -10.84 3.13
N THR A 63 16.50 -10.43 3.65
CA THR A 63 17.68 -11.30 3.75
C THR A 63 17.40 -12.51 4.64
N GLU A 64 16.77 -12.31 5.79
CA GLU A 64 16.34 -13.39 6.69
C GLU A 64 15.37 -14.36 5.98
N THR A 65 14.40 -13.83 5.23
CA THR A 65 13.44 -14.64 4.47
C THR A 65 14.14 -15.49 3.41
N VAL A 66 15.08 -14.89 2.66
CA VAL A 66 15.85 -15.60 1.62
C VAL A 66 16.75 -16.67 2.23
N LEU A 67 17.50 -16.33 3.29
CA LEU A 67 18.35 -17.29 3.99
C LEU A 67 17.54 -18.44 4.59
N GLY A 68 16.40 -18.14 5.22
CA GLY A 68 15.48 -19.14 5.74
C GLY A 68 14.97 -20.08 4.65
N TYR A 69 14.59 -19.54 3.48
CA TYR A 69 14.17 -20.34 2.33
C TYR A 69 15.30 -21.26 1.82
N LEU A 70 16.51 -20.72 1.67
CA LEU A 70 17.66 -21.48 1.17
C LEU A 70 18.05 -22.60 2.13
N VAL A 71 18.21 -22.29 3.42
CA VAL A 71 18.56 -23.29 4.44
C VAL A 71 17.44 -24.33 4.59
N GLY A 72 16.19 -23.89 4.66
CA GLY A 72 15.03 -24.78 4.78
C GLY A 72 14.89 -25.72 3.58
N THR A 73 15.12 -25.22 2.36
CA THR A 73 15.08 -26.05 1.15
C THR A 73 16.26 -27.00 1.06
N ALA A 74 17.47 -26.52 1.35
CA ALA A 74 18.68 -27.34 1.29
C ALA A 74 18.67 -28.49 2.30
N LEU A 75 18.15 -28.27 3.51
CA LEU A 75 18.06 -29.29 4.55
C LEU A 75 16.77 -30.12 4.48
N GLY A 76 15.71 -29.60 3.88
CA GLY A 76 14.39 -30.25 3.86
C GLY A 76 14.13 -31.11 2.62
N VAL A 77 14.80 -30.84 1.49
CA VAL A 77 14.61 -31.57 0.23
C VAL A 77 15.76 -32.54 -0.07
N ALA A 78 16.99 -32.24 0.37
CA ALA A 78 18.12 -33.17 0.26
C ALA A 78 17.93 -34.37 1.21
#